data_AF-A0A4Q4YR27-F1
#
_entry.id   AF-A0A4Q4YR27-F1
#
_cell.length_a   1.000
_cell.length_b   1.000
_cell.length_c   1.000
_cell.angle_alpha   90.00
_cell.angle_beta   90.00
_cell.angle_gamma   90.00
#
_symmetry.space_group_name_H-M   'P 1'
#
loop_
_entity.id
_entity.type
_entity.pdbx_description
1 polymer ?
#
loop_
_entity_poly.entity_id
_entity_poly.type
_entity_poly.pdbx_seq_one_letter_code
_entity_poly.pdbx_strand_id
1 'polypeptide(L)'
;MSNKEFPNPLPRGGMAPLASTREQSIADSVKNAVEFQKAFPDIDWKGGVIEPTINMVFDLKEKLDPATREKHEYLVGQMLVHINESDKAEKSFWEARECLVGHPDLLKQFDAIYIRDDRPVSVMLKQLCEALKLKAAMVEKMGSDSGSNVAAGASVGQSEETVKSGTGDDTSV
;
A
#
# COMPACT_ATOMS: atom_id res chain seq x y z
N MET A 1 -13.37 13.33 -26.35
CA MET A 1 -12.23 12.47 -25.99
C MET A 1 -12.28 12.27 -24.48
N SER A 2 -12.83 11.14 -24.04
CA SER A 2 -13.03 10.88 -22.60
C SER A 2 -11.74 10.30 -22.00
N ASN A 3 -11.17 11.02 -21.05
CA ASN A 3 -10.20 10.48 -20.10
C ASN A 3 -10.88 9.33 -19.35
N LYS A 4 -10.63 8.09 -19.77
CA LYS A 4 -10.94 6.92 -18.94
C LYS A 4 -9.84 6.83 -17.90
N GLU A 5 -10.06 7.49 -16.76
CA GLU A 5 -9.44 7.10 -15.50
C GLU A 5 -9.72 5.61 -15.28
N PHE A 6 -8.67 4.79 -15.23
CA PHE A 6 -8.78 3.38 -14.93
C PHE A 6 -9.14 3.22 -13.44
N PRO A 7 -10.32 2.67 -13.10
CA PRO A 7 -10.67 2.41 -11.72
C PRO A 7 -10.10 1.05 -11.35
N ASN A 8 -8.83 1.02 -10.96
CA ASN A 8 -8.39 0.06 -9.95
C ASN A 8 -7.10 0.56 -9.28
N PRO A 9 -7.19 1.19 -8.11
CA PRO A 9 -6.01 1.30 -7.29
C PRO A 9 -5.66 -0.12 -6.87
N LEU A 10 -4.39 -0.50 -7.06
CA LEU A 10 -3.81 -1.63 -6.34
C LEU A 10 -4.31 -1.58 -4.88
N PRO A 11 -4.59 -2.74 -4.24
CA PRO A 11 -5.10 -2.78 -2.88
C PRO A 11 -4.31 -1.81 -2.00
N ARG A 12 -5.04 -0.89 -1.33
CA ARG A 12 -4.52 0.18 -0.47
C ARG A 12 -3.38 -0.37 0.40
N GLY A 13 -2.15 -0.21 -0.06
CA GLY A 13 -1.03 -0.94 0.54
C GLY A 13 0.18 -1.24 -0.35
N GLY A 14 0.31 -0.75 -1.59
CA GLY A 14 1.51 -1.02 -2.39
C GLY A 14 1.81 0.06 -3.42
N MET A 15 2.84 0.88 -3.12
CA MET A 15 3.38 2.02 -3.87
C MET A 15 2.43 3.21 -4.07
N ALA A 16 2.87 4.41 -3.64
CA ALA A 16 2.19 5.66 -3.98
C ALA A 16 2.19 5.87 -5.51
N PRO A 17 1.26 6.68 -6.06
CA PRO A 17 1.38 7.12 -7.45
C PRO A 17 2.78 7.69 -7.70
N LEU A 18 3.48 7.19 -8.71
CA LEU A 18 4.79 7.72 -9.06
C LEU A 18 4.66 9.18 -9.47
N ALA A 19 5.59 10.00 -9.00
CA ALA A 19 5.71 11.39 -9.41
C ALA A 19 6.16 11.48 -10.87
N SER A 20 6.21 12.71 -11.42
CA SER A 20 6.69 12.95 -12.77
C SER A 20 8.18 12.65 -12.97
N THR A 21 8.97 12.63 -11.88
CA THR A 21 10.42 12.33 -11.93
C THR A 21 10.79 11.15 -11.03
N ARG A 22 11.92 10.52 -11.37
CA ARG A 22 12.52 9.42 -10.59
C ARG A 22 12.86 9.90 -9.18
N GLU A 23 13.55 11.02 -9.09
CA GLU A 23 14.08 11.58 -7.84
C GLU A 23 12.94 11.91 -6.87
N GLN A 24 11.86 12.51 -7.38
CA GLN A 24 10.70 12.83 -6.56
C GLN A 24 9.99 11.56 -6.09
N SER A 25 9.83 10.58 -6.97
CA SER A 25 9.22 9.29 -6.62
C SER A 25 10.03 8.56 -5.53
N ILE A 26 11.37 8.60 -5.61
CA ILE A 26 12.28 8.06 -4.60
C ILE A 26 12.10 8.81 -3.28
N ALA A 27 12.15 10.14 -3.30
CA ALA A 27 12.03 10.96 -2.09
C ALA A 27 10.70 10.71 -1.37
N ASP A 28 9.58 10.68 -2.11
CA ASP A 28 8.26 10.44 -1.54
C ASP A 28 8.13 9.01 -0.98
N SER A 29 8.69 8.02 -1.67
CA SER A 29 8.66 6.64 -1.20
C SER A 29 9.53 6.43 0.03
N VAL A 30 10.72 7.04 0.09
CA VAL A 30 11.60 7.01 1.27
C VAL A 30 10.92 7.68 2.46
N LYS A 31 10.27 8.83 2.25
CA LYS A 31 9.52 9.52 3.30
C LYS A 31 8.39 8.65 3.87
N ASN A 32 7.66 7.96 3.00
CA ASN A 32 6.59 7.04 3.41
C ASN A 32 7.11 5.75 4.04
N ALA A 33 8.38 5.41 3.82
CA ALA A 33 9.03 4.23 4.38
C ALA A 33 9.64 4.44 5.77
N VAL A 34 9.62 5.66 6.33
CA VAL A 34 10.25 5.95 7.64
C VAL A 34 9.73 5.05 8.76
N GLU A 35 8.42 4.83 8.84
CA GLU A 35 7.85 3.95 9.87
C GLU A 35 8.16 2.46 9.60
N PHE A 36 8.32 2.07 8.33
CA PHE A 36 8.77 0.73 7.96
C PHE A 36 10.24 0.50 8.32
N GLN A 37 11.10 1.50 8.09
CA GLN A 37 12.51 1.45 8.45
C GLN A 37 12.68 1.26 9.97
N LYS A 38 11.83 1.88 10.80
CA LYS A 38 11.84 1.67 12.25
C LYS A 38 11.45 0.25 12.64
N ALA A 39 10.46 -0.34 11.95
CA ALA A 39 9.99 -1.70 12.23
C ALA A 39 10.93 -2.79 11.71
N PHE A 40 11.70 -2.49 10.66
CA PHE A 40 12.66 -3.41 10.04
C PHE A 40 14.00 -2.69 9.83
N PRO A 41 14.76 -2.42 10.90
CA PRO A 41 16.00 -1.64 10.83
C PRO A 41 17.10 -2.33 10.02
N ASP A 42 17.06 -3.66 9.92
CA ASP A 42 18.05 -4.47 9.21
C ASP A 42 17.87 -4.46 7.68
N ILE A 43 16.75 -3.91 7.19
CA ILE A 43 16.48 -3.80 5.76
C ILE A 43 16.95 -2.43 5.27
N ASP A 44 17.81 -2.42 4.26
CA ASP A 44 18.12 -1.21 3.49
C ASP A 44 16.93 -0.87 2.58
N TRP A 45 15.92 -0.21 3.13
CA TRP A 45 14.72 0.16 2.38
C TRP A 45 15.02 1.16 1.28
N LYS A 46 15.95 2.10 1.52
CA LYS A 46 16.25 3.15 0.55
C LYS A 46 17.04 2.59 -0.64
N GLY A 47 18.26 2.14 -0.39
CA GLY A 47 19.20 1.73 -1.45
C GLY A 47 18.93 0.32 -1.97
N GLY A 48 18.43 -0.57 -1.11
CA GLY A 48 18.20 -1.97 -1.44
C GLY A 48 16.82 -2.28 -2.02
N VAL A 49 15.80 -1.45 -1.74
CA VAL A 49 14.41 -1.73 -2.14
C VAL A 49 13.83 -0.61 -2.99
N ILE A 50 13.73 0.61 -2.45
CA ILE A 50 12.99 1.72 -3.06
C ILE A 50 13.66 2.24 -4.32
N GLU A 51 14.94 2.62 -4.24
CA GLU A 51 15.67 3.17 -5.38
C GLU A 51 15.74 2.20 -6.57
N PRO A 52 16.12 0.91 -6.40
CA PRO A 52 16.14 -0.04 -7.50
C PRO A 52 14.76 -0.26 -8.11
N THR A 53 13.72 -0.38 -7.29
CA THR A 53 12.34 -0.60 -7.75
C THR A 53 11.83 0.58 -8.57
N ILE A 54 12.05 1.81 -8.10
CA ILE A 54 11.56 2.99 -8.81
C ILE A 54 12.33 3.19 -10.11
N ASN A 55 13.65 3.02 -10.11
CA ASN A 55 14.44 3.09 -11.33
C ASN A 55 13.95 2.07 -12.37
N MET A 56 13.67 0.84 -11.94
CA MET A 56 13.11 -0.19 -12.82
C MET A 56 11.74 0.23 -13.39
N VAL A 57 10.82 0.78 -12.58
CA VAL A 57 9.50 1.18 -13.09
C VAL A 57 9.60 2.33 -14.12
N PHE A 58 10.52 3.27 -13.93
CA PHE A 58 10.75 4.31 -14.94
C PHE A 58 11.42 3.73 -16.19
N ASP A 59 12.42 2.87 -16.03
CA ASP A 59 13.08 2.21 -17.15
C ASP A 59 12.11 1.35 -17.98
N LEU A 60 11.19 0.64 -17.33
CA LEU A 60 10.10 -0.10 -17.99
C LEU A 60 9.22 0.83 -18.83
N LYS A 61 8.87 2.02 -18.31
CA LYS A 61 8.06 3.01 -19.04
C LYS A 61 8.78 3.62 -20.23
N GLU A 62 10.09 3.81 -20.13
CA GLU A 62 10.91 4.44 -21.18
C GLU A 62 11.33 3.47 -22.28
N LYS A 63 11.57 2.19 -21.93
CA LYS A 63 12.26 1.23 -22.80
C LYS A 63 11.36 0.13 -23.36
N LEU A 64 10.18 -0.11 -22.77
CA LEU A 64 9.22 -1.08 -23.29
C LEU A 64 8.19 -0.40 -24.18
N ASP A 65 7.73 -1.11 -25.21
CA ASP A 65 6.51 -0.73 -25.91
C ASP A 65 5.30 -0.86 -24.96
N PRO A 66 4.20 -0.13 -25.24
CA PRO A 66 3.04 -0.13 -24.37
C PRO A 66 2.44 -1.51 -24.09
N ALA A 67 2.42 -2.42 -25.08
CA ALA A 67 1.79 -3.73 -24.93
C ALA A 67 2.62 -4.65 -24.03
N THR A 68 3.94 -4.67 -24.22
CA THR A 68 4.86 -5.43 -23.35
C THR A 68 4.85 -4.88 -21.92
N ARG A 69 4.82 -3.54 -21.78
CA ARG A 69 4.73 -2.89 -20.46
C ARG A 69 3.44 -3.25 -19.74
N GLU A 70 2.29 -3.11 -20.41
CA GLU A 70 0.97 -3.40 -19.83
C GLU A 70 0.89 -4.87 -19.40
N LYS A 71 1.40 -5.79 -20.22
CA LYS A 71 1.46 -7.22 -19.88
C LYS A 71 2.33 -7.47 -18.64
N HIS A 72 3.53 -6.88 -18.58
CA HIS A 72 4.42 -7.01 -17.43
C HIS A 72 3.75 -6.46 -16.15
N GLU A 73 3.20 -5.25 -16.20
CA GLU A 73 2.52 -4.60 -15.07
C GLU A 73 1.30 -5.42 -14.60
N TYR A 74 0.52 -5.97 -15.53
CA TYR A 74 -0.59 -6.87 -15.22
C TYR A 74 -0.12 -8.13 -14.47
N LEU A 75 0.97 -8.77 -14.93
CA LEU A 75 1.50 -9.97 -14.31
C LEU A 75 2.06 -9.71 -12.91
N VAL A 76 2.75 -8.58 -12.71
CA VAL A 76 3.16 -8.13 -11.36
C VAL A 76 1.94 -7.88 -10.48
N GLY A 77 0.89 -7.27 -11.02
CA GLY A 77 -0.40 -7.10 -10.33
C GLY A 77 -1.00 -8.45 -9.90
N GLN A 78 -1.02 -9.43 -10.79
CA GLN A 78 -1.53 -10.78 -10.48
C GLN A 78 -0.68 -11.51 -9.44
N MET A 79 0.65 -11.36 -9.50
CA MET A 79 1.55 -11.87 -8.48
C MET A 79 1.19 -11.31 -7.10
N LEU A 80 0.89 -10.01 -7.00
CA LEU A 80 0.51 -9.37 -5.74
C LEU A 80 -0.89 -9.77 -5.26
N VAL A 81 -1.86 -9.89 -6.16
CA VAL A 81 -3.22 -10.35 -5.83
C VAL A 81 -3.21 -11.78 -5.28
N HIS A 82 -2.40 -12.64 -5.89
CA HIS A 82 -2.28 -14.06 -5.50
C HIS A 82 -1.08 -14.33 -4.59
N ILE A 83 -0.54 -13.32 -3.90
CA ILE A 83 0.71 -13.45 -3.11
C ILE A 83 0.60 -14.47 -1.96
N ASN A 84 -0.62 -14.83 -1.54
CA ASN A 84 -0.90 -15.88 -0.56
C ASN A 84 -1.03 -17.29 -1.19
N GLU A 85 -1.12 -17.39 -2.51
CA GLU A 85 -1.20 -18.61 -3.30
C GLU A 85 0.13 -18.83 -4.03
N SER A 86 1.11 -19.43 -3.32
CA SER A 86 2.52 -19.50 -3.76
C SER A 86 2.69 -19.90 -5.23
N ASP A 87 2.02 -20.96 -5.68
CA ASP A 87 2.16 -21.45 -7.05
C ASP A 87 1.66 -20.45 -8.10
N LYS A 88 0.57 -19.73 -7.81
CA LYS A 88 0.03 -18.72 -8.72
C LYS A 88 0.88 -17.46 -8.74
N ALA A 89 1.31 -16.99 -7.56
CA ALA A 89 2.20 -15.85 -7.45
C ALA A 89 3.52 -16.10 -8.18
N GLU A 90 4.12 -17.27 -7.95
CA GLU A 90 5.39 -17.64 -8.57
C GLU A 90 5.26 -17.80 -10.08
N LYS A 91 4.17 -18.40 -10.56
CA LYS A 91 3.87 -18.45 -12.00
C LYS A 91 3.81 -17.05 -12.61
N SER A 92 3.03 -16.14 -12.01
CA SER A 92 2.93 -14.76 -12.51
C SER A 92 4.25 -14.00 -12.42
N PHE A 93 5.08 -14.25 -11.41
CA PHE A 93 6.43 -13.70 -11.29
C PHE A 93 7.31 -14.12 -12.48
N TRP A 94 7.36 -15.42 -12.79
CA TRP A 94 8.18 -15.93 -13.89
C TRP A 94 7.66 -15.46 -15.25
N GLU A 95 6.33 -15.38 -15.44
CA GLU A 95 5.75 -14.82 -16.66
C GLU A 95 6.03 -13.31 -16.81
N ALA A 96 6.06 -12.54 -15.71
CA ALA A 96 6.45 -11.14 -15.74
C ALA A 96 7.91 -11.00 -16.18
N ARG A 97 8.81 -11.82 -15.62
CA ARG A 97 10.22 -11.89 -16.02
C ARG A 97 10.37 -12.24 -17.50
N GLU A 98 9.58 -13.18 -18.01
CA GLU A 98 9.62 -13.62 -19.41
C GLU A 98 9.31 -12.47 -20.39
N CYS A 99 8.46 -11.52 -19.99
CA CYS A 99 8.20 -10.32 -20.81
C CYS A 99 9.46 -9.47 -21.04
N LEU A 100 10.50 -9.64 -20.22
CA LEU A 100 11.74 -8.87 -20.29
C LEU A 100 12.86 -9.59 -21.04
N VAL A 101 12.67 -10.83 -21.52
CA VAL A 101 13.72 -11.60 -22.22
C VAL A 101 14.24 -10.88 -23.48
N GLY A 102 13.38 -10.14 -24.19
CA GLY A 102 13.78 -9.30 -25.32
C GLY A 102 14.51 -8.00 -24.93
N HIS A 103 14.63 -7.71 -23.64
CA HIS A 103 15.15 -6.45 -23.08
C HIS A 103 16.22 -6.75 -22.01
N PRO A 104 17.44 -7.13 -22.40
CA PRO A 104 18.44 -7.71 -21.49
C PRO A 104 18.83 -6.79 -20.32
N ASP A 105 18.88 -5.47 -20.53
CA ASP A 105 19.18 -4.52 -19.46
C ASP A 105 18.08 -4.47 -18.40
N LEU A 106 16.81 -4.54 -18.83
CA LEU A 106 15.66 -4.59 -17.92
C LEU A 106 15.59 -5.93 -17.20
N LEU A 107 15.81 -7.04 -17.92
CA LEU A 107 15.85 -8.37 -17.32
C LEU A 107 16.93 -8.46 -16.24
N LYS A 108 18.13 -7.92 -16.50
CA LYS A 108 19.22 -7.88 -15.53
C LYS A 108 18.85 -7.07 -14.29
N GLN A 109 18.17 -5.92 -14.46
CA GLN A 109 17.68 -5.13 -13.34
C GLN A 109 16.64 -5.91 -12.52
N PHE A 110 15.66 -6.53 -13.19
CA PHE A 110 14.64 -7.34 -12.54
C PHE A 110 15.27 -8.48 -11.72
N ASP A 111 16.20 -9.22 -12.32
CA ASP A 111 16.88 -10.33 -11.66
C ASP A 111 17.71 -9.83 -10.47
N ALA A 112 18.43 -8.73 -10.61
CA ALA A 112 19.22 -8.16 -9.51
C ALA A 112 18.36 -7.70 -8.32
N ILE A 113 17.10 -7.32 -8.55
CA ILE A 113 16.17 -6.90 -7.50
C ILE A 113 15.55 -8.11 -6.81
N TYR A 114 15.11 -9.12 -7.57
CA TYR A 114 14.21 -10.16 -7.05
C TYR A 114 14.81 -11.56 -6.97
N ILE A 115 15.87 -11.85 -7.70
CA ILE A 115 16.48 -13.19 -7.78
C ILE A 115 17.84 -13.15 -7.08
N ARG A 116 18.01 -14.05 -6.10
CA ARG A 116 19.25 -14.20 -5.36
C ARG A 116 19.71 -15.65 -5.41
N ASP A 117 21.01 -15.86 -5.57
CA ASP A 117 21.60 -17.21 -5.62
C ASP A 117 21.40 -17.99 -4.31
N ASP A 118 21.25 -17.29 -3.19
CA ASP A 118 21.09 -17.86 -1.85
C ASP A 118 19.63 -18.08 -1.43
N ARG A 119 18.66 -17.69 -2.27
CA ARG A 119 17.25 -17.68 -1.87
C ARG A 119 16.30 -17.99 -3.04
N PRO A 120 15.50 -19.07 -2.94
CA PRO A 120 14.45 -19.36 -3.91
C PRO A 120 13.39 -18.24 -3.98
N VAL A 121 12.83 -18.03 -5.17
CA VAL A 121 11.75 -17.04 -5.41
C VAL A 121 10.53 -17.30 -4.52
N SER A 122 10.13 -18.56 -4.33
CA SER A 122 9.04 -18.93 -3.41
C SER A 122 9.25 -18.40 -1.98
N VAL A 123 10.48 -18.40 -1.48
CA VAL A 123 10.82 -17.86 -0.16
C VAL A 123 10.70 -16.34 -0.16
N MET A 124 11.18 -15.67 -1.21
CA MET A 124 11.05 -14.22 -1.37
C MET A 124 9.57 -13.80 -1.43
N LEU A 125 8.73 -14.50 -2.19
CA LEU A 125 7.30 -14.23 -2.28
C LEU A 125 6.57 -14.42 -0.95
N LYS A 126 6.93 -15.47 -0.19
CA LYS A 126 6.41 -15.66 1.17
C LYS A 126 6.79 -14.52 2.09
N GLN A 127 8.03 -14.05 2.04
CA GLN A 127 8.48 -12.91 2.83
C GLN A 127 7.78 -11.62 2.43
N LEU A 128 7.57 -11.40 1.14
CA LEU A 128 6.77 -10.28 0.65
C LEU A 128 5.33 -10.34 1.15
N CYS A 129 4.70 -11.52 1.14
CA CYS A 129 3.36 -11.73 1.71
C CYS A 129 3.30 -11.32 3.19
N GLU A 130 4.24 -11.79 4.00
CA GLU A 130 4.30 -11.46 5.43
C GLU A 130 4.59 -9.97 5.66
N ALA A 131 5.47 -9.36 4.87
CA ALA A 131 5.73 -7.93 4.93
C ALA A 131 4.49 -7.08 4.60
N LEU A 132 3.71 -7.49 3.59
CA LEU A 132 2.47 -6.81 3.20
C LEU A 132 1.38 -6.95 4.27
N LYS A 133 1.25 -8.11 4.90
CA LYS A 133 0.33 -8.31 6.03
C LYS A 133 0.71 -7.45 7.23
N LEU A 134 2.00 -7.44 7.58
CA LEU A 134 2.50 -6.62 8.68
C LEU A 134 2.29 -5.14 8.39
N LYS A 135 2.53 -4.70 7.15
CA LYS A 135 2.20 -3.35 6.68
C LYS A 135 0.73 -3.01 6.84
N ALA A 136 -0.18 -3.88 6.43
CA ALA A 136 -1.61 -3.66 6.59
C ALA A 136 -1.99 -3.50 8.07
N ALA A 137 -1.50 -4.39 8.94
CA ALA A 137 -1.75 -4.33 10.38
C ALA A 137 -1.21 -3.05 11.04
N MET A 138 -0.04 -2.57 10.62
CA MET A 138 0.51 -1.31 11.13
C MET A 138 -0.35 -0.11 10.72
N VAL A 139 -0.83 -0.08 9.48
CA VAL A 139 -1.73 0.98 8.98
C VAL A 139 -3.07 0.98 9.72
N GLU A 140 -3.65 -0.20 9.97
CA GLU A 140 -4.89 -0.33 10.75
C GLU A 140 -4.71 0.20 12.18
N LYS A 141 -3.62 -0.20 12.86
CA LYS A 141 -3.33 0.26 14.23
C LYS A 141 -3.18 1.78 14.32
N MET A 142 -2.48 2.41 13.39
CA MET A 142 -2.33 3.89 13.36
C MET A 142 -3.67 4.61 13.10
N GLY A 143 -4.55 4.00 12.30
CA GLY A 143 -5.91 4.50 12.10
C GLY A 143 -6.78 4.41 13.35
N SER A 144 -6.63 3.34 14.14
CA SER A 144 -7.35 3.14 15.40
C SER A 144 -6.85 4.02 16.55
N ASP A 145 -5.54 4.23 16.67
CA ASP A 145 -4.94 5.09 17.72
C ASP A 145 -5.33 6.57 17.55
N SER A 146 -5.70 6.98 16.33
CA SER A 146 -6.19 8.33 16.02
C SER A 146 -7.66 8.57 16.42
N GLY A 147 -8.39 7.52 16.85
CA GLY A 147 -9.82 7.55 17.17
C GLY A 147 -10.17 7.64 18.66
N SER A 148 -9.20 7.57 19.57
CA SER A 148 -9.48 7.60 21.02
C SER A 148 -9.18 8.97 21.62
N ASN A 149 -10.09 9.92 21.41
CA ASN A 149 -10.31 11.04 22.33
C ASN A 149 -11.72 10.89 22.92
N VAL A 150 -11.95 9.81 23.67
CA VAL A 150 -13.10 9.73 24.57
C VAL A 150 -12.73 10.49 25.84
N ALA A 151 -13.12 11.75 25.89
CA ALA A 151 -13.20 12.47 27.15
C ALA A 151 -14.34 11.86 28.00
N ALA A 152 -13.99 10.83 28.77
CA ALA A 152 -14.75 10.43 29.94
C ALA A 152 -14.51 11.48 31.03
N GLY A 153 -15.43 12.43 31.15
CA GLY A 153 -15.50 13.37 32.27
C GLY A 153 -16.86 13.27 32.93
N ALA A 154 -17.00 12.33 33.87
CA ALA A 154 -18.13 12.28 34.78
C ALA A 154 -17.92 13.26 35.95
N SER A 155 -18.95 14.04 36.30
CA SER A 155 -19.24 14.56 37.66
C SER A 155 -20.59 15.29 37.59
N VAL A 156 -21.71 14.71 38.03
CA VAL A 156 -22.26 14.67 39.41
C VAL A 156 -22.55 16.07 40.00
N GLY A 157 -23.82 16.31 40.37
CA GLY A 157 -24.29 17.42 41.21
C GLY A 157 -25.71 17.89 40.84
N GLN A 158 -26.78 17.23 41.32
CA GLN A 158 -27.61 17.60 42.49
C GLN A 158 -28.93 18.33 42.14
N SER A 159 -30.00 17.54 42.26
CA SER A 159 -31.36 17.77 42.78
C SER A 159 -31.74 19.10 43.46
N GLU A 160 -32.90 19.65 43.06
CA GLU A 160 -34.11 20.11 43.79
C GLU A 160 -34.92 20.99 42.80
N GLU A 161 -36.24 20.95 42.63
CA GLU A 161 -37.32 21.09 43.60
C GLU A 161 -38.66 20.63 42.97
N THR A 162 -39.63 20.28 43.82
CA THR A 162 -40.90 19.61 43.52
C THR A 162 -42.10 20.57 43.73
N VAL A 163 -43.25 20.28 43.08
CA VAL A 163 -44.65 20.72 43.41
C VAL A 163 -45.00 22.17 42.93
N LYS A 164 -46.12 22.52 42.26
CA LYS A 164 -47.54 22.21 42.50
C LYS A 164 -48.44 22.56 41.30
N SER A 165 -49.55 21.84 41.21
CA SER A 165 -50.72 21.97 40.32
C SER A 165 -51.47 23.32 40.40
N GLY A 166 -52.16 23.67 39.31
CA GLY A 166 -53.19 24.72 39.27
C GLY A 166 -54.09 24.63 38.03
N THR A 167 -55.34 24.25 38.25
CA THR A 167 -56.47 24.06 37.33
C THR A 167 -57.12 25.39 36.89
N GLY A 168 -57.73 25.42 35.69
CA GLY A 168 -59.01 26.14 35.48
C GLY A 168 -59.04 27.22 34.39
N ASP A 169 -59.74 26.89 33.30
CA ASP A 169 -60.75 27.66 32.53
C ASP A 169 -60.71 29.21 32.56
N ASP A 170 -60.82 29.88 31.40
CA ASP A 170 -62.13 30.23 30.81
C ASP A 170 -62.00 31.10 29.54
N THR A 171 -62.99 30.90 28.68
CA THR A 171 -63.46 31.55 27.45
C THR A 171 -63.42 33.09 27.43
N SER A 172 -63.14 33.73 26.27
CA SER A 172 -63.98 34.84 25.74
C SER A 172 -63.50 35.45 24.40
N VAL A 173 -64.43 35.41 23.43
CA VAL A 173 -64.75 36.32 22.30
C VAL A 173 -63.77 36.46 21.13
#